data_AF-A0A2T6LY79-F1
#
_entry.id   AF-A0A2T6LY79-F1
#
_cell.length_a   1.000
_cell.length_b   1.000
_cell.length_c   1.000
_cell.angle_alpha   90.00
_cell.angle_beta   90.00
_cell.angle_gamma   90.00
#
_symmetry.space_group_name_H-M   'P 1'
#
loop_
_entity.id
_entity.type
_entity.pdbx_description
1 polymer ?
#
loop_
_entity_poly.entity_id
_entity_poly.type
_entity_poly.pdbx_seq_one_letter_code
_entity_poly.pdbx_strand_id
1 'polypeptide(L)'
;MSGLGIASGVGAILSRWRLGLILGLILGVALLVIGMTGAALHYRSAYQAEVLGRANDLDGYKQAQQLAEQRARDAIAHQESTWRMRAQIEDTKHATDLADARAAAERHIADNRVQPKAAVRAPGGAAADAQGDGAGIRQDLPAAGVVVSEDDVRACTEVTAYALSLRDWALGLNDPAPEQ
;
A
#
# COMPACT_ATOMS: atom_id res chain seq x y z
N MET A 1 -60.73 66.44 -80.70
CA MET A 1 -59.52 65.60 -80.71
C MET A 1 -58.77 65.84 -79.41
N SER A 2 -59.12 65.13 -78.34
CA SER A 2 -58.40 65.22 -77.05
C SER A 2 -58.49 63.87 -76.37
N GLY A 3 -57.43 63.07 -76.48
CA GLY A 3 -57.40 61.75 -75.90
C GLY A 3 -56.02 61.14 -76.01
N LEU A 4 -55.06 61.66 -75.25
CA LEU A 4 -53.74 61.03 -75.06
C LEU A 4 -52.98 61.78 -73.96
N GLY A 5 -53.14 61.37 -72.71
CA GLY A 5 -52.42 61.95 -71.58
C GLY A 5 -52.40 61.13 -70.29
N ILE A 6 -52.94 59.91 -70.28
CA ILE A 6 -53.05 59.07 -69.07
C ILE A 6 -52.02 57.92 -69.06
N ALA A 7 -51.43 57.58 -70.21
CA ALA A 7 -50.53 56.42 -70.32
C ALA A 7 -49.15 56.60 -69.65
N SER A 8 -48.64 57.83 -69.51
CA SER A 8 -47.28 58.06 -68.98
C SER A 8 -47.18 58.05 -67.45
N GLY A 9 -48.28 58.30 -66.73
CA GLY A 9 -48.28 58.32 -65.25
C GLY A 9 -48.31 56.93 -64.61
N VAL A 10 -49.00 55.99 -65.25
CA VAL A 10 -49.19 54.62 -64.72
C VAL A 10 -47.88 53.82 -64.79
N GLY A 11 -47.08 53.98 -65.84
CA GLY A 11 -45.79 53.31 -65.98
C GLY A 11 -44.74 53.73 -64.93
N ALA A 12 -44.72 55.01 -64.54
CA ALA A 12 -43.81 55.53 -63.51
C ALA A 12 -44.20 55.07 -62.09
N ILE A 13 -45.49 54.89 -61.83
CA ILE A 13 -45.99 54.33 -60.57
C ILE A 13 -45.61 52.84 -60.49
N LEU A 14 -45.90 52.07 -61.55
CA LEU A 14 -45.58 50.64 -61.61
C LEU A 14 -44.06 50.36 -61.50
N SER A 15 -43.20 51.21 -62.09
CA SER A 15 -41.75 51.07 -61.95
C SER A 15 -41.24 51.35 -60.53
N ARG A 16 -41.85 52.30 -59.82
CA ARG A 16 -41.53 52.60 -58.42
C ARG A 16 -41.93 51.46 -57.47
N TRP A 17 -43.10 50.85 -57.71
CA TRP A 17 -43.53 49.65 -56.97
C TRP A 17 -42.61 48.45 -57.24
N ARG A 18 -42.20 48.25 -58.50
CA ARG A 18 -41.28 47.17 -58.87
C ARG A 18 -39.90 47.34 -58.22
N LEU A 19 -39.35 48.54 -58.17
CA LEU A 19 -38.08 48.83 -57.50
C LEU A 19 -38.17 48.59 -55.99
N GLY A 20 -39.28 49.00 -55.35
CA GLY A 20 -39.52 48.73 -53.93
C GLY A 20 -39.56 47.24 -53.60
N LEU A 21 -40.19 46.43 -54.45
CA LEU A 21 -40.22 44.96 -54.30
C LEU A 21 -38.83 44.33 -54.48
N ILE A 22 -38.04 44.80 -55.45
CA ILE A 22 -36.68 44.29 -55.67
C ILE A 22 -35.78 44.62 -54.47
N LEU A 23 -35.81 45.87 -53.98
CA LEU A 23 -35.05 46.28 -52.79
C LEU A 23 -35.47 45.51 -51.54
N GLY A 24 -36.77 45.32 -51.33
CA GLY A 24 -37.30 44.52 -50.23
C GLY A 24 -36.85 43.06 -50.30
N LEU A 25 -36.83 42.47 -51.49
CA LEU A 25 -36.36 41.09 -51.70
C LEU A 25 -34.85 40.97 -51.46
N ILE A 26 -34.05 41.91 -51.97
CA ILE A 26 -32.60 41.93 -51.73
C ILE A 26 -32.30 42.04 -50.24
N LEU A 27 -32.98 42.94 -49.52
CA LEU A 27 -32.81 43.10 -48.07
C LEU A 27 -33.23 41.84 -47.31
N GLY A 28 -34.37 41.24 -47.70
CA GLY A 28 -34.84 39.99 -47.10
C GLY A 28 -33.84 38.85 -47.28
N VAL A 29 -33.29 38.69 -48.49
CA VAL A 29 -32.24 37.69 -48.77
C VAL A 29 -30.96 37.99 -47.99
N ALA A 30 -30.53 39.25 -47.92
CA ALA A 30 -29.34 39.65 -47.17
C ALA A 30 -29.47 39.31 -45.67
N LEU A 31 -30.62 39.60 -45.06
CA LEU A 31 -30.88 39.24 -43.66
C LEU A 31 -30.87 37.73 -43.43
N LEU A 32 -31.41 36.97 -44.38
CA LEU A 32 -31.42 35.50 -44.32
C LEU A 32 -29.99 34.94 -44.37
N VAL A 33 -29.15 35.45 -45.28
CA VAL A 33 -27.72 35.07 -45.38
C VAL A 33 -26.95 35.44 -44.12
N ILE A 34 -27.19 36.64 -43.57
CA ILE A 34 -26.55 37.07 -42.31
C ILE A 34 -26.96 36.15 -41.16
N GLY A 35 -28.26 35.83 -41.05
CA GLY A 35 -28.77 34.91 -40.03
C GLY A 35 -28.17 33.50 -40.13
N MET A 36 -28.11 32.93 -41.33
CA MET A 36 -27.50 31.61 -41.56
C MET A 36 -26.00 31.61 -41.26
N THR A 37 -25.28 32.67 -41.64
CA THR A 37 -23.84 32.78 -41.36
C THR A 37 -23.58 32.92 -39.87
N GLY A 38 -24.38 33.71 -39.16
CA GLY A 38 -24.30 33.84 -37.70
C GLY A 38 -24.56 32.50 -37.00
N ALA A 39 -25.59 31.76 -37.42
CA ALA A 39 -25.87 30.43 -36.89
C ALA A 39 -24.70 29.45 -37.16
N ALA A 40 -24.15 29.44 -38.37
CA ALA A 40 -23.03 28.58 -38.73
C ALA A 40 -21.77 28.86 -37.89
N LEU A 41 -21.46 30.14 -37.64
CA LEU A 41 -20.36 30.54 -36.76
C LEU A 41 -20.59 30.14 -35.32
N HIS A 42 -21.81 30.29 -34.80
CA HIS A 42 -22.18 29.91 -33.45
C HIS A 42 -22.03 28.39 -33.23
N TYR A 43 -22.55 27.56 -34.14
CA TYR A 43 -22.41 26.10 -34.03
C TYR A 43 -20.96 25.65 -34.18
N ARG A 44 -20.19 26.31 -35.05
CA ARG A 44 -18.75 26.01 -35.20
C ARG A 44 -17.98 26.32 -33.92
N SER A 45 -18.21 27.47 -33.30
CA SER A 45 -17.50 27.83 -32.06
C SER A 45 -17.92 26.95 -30.89
N ALA A 46 -19.21 26.61 -30.77
CA ALA A 46 -19.71 25.67 -29.78
C ALA A 46 -19.06 24.28 -29.93
N TYR A 47 -19.01 23.75 -31.16
CA TYR A 47 -18.36 22.48 -31.46
C TYR A 47 -16.86 22.51 -31.11
N GLN A 48 -16.14 23.57 -31.48
CA GLN A 48 -14.73 23.72 -31.14
C GLN A 48 -14.50 23.79 -29.63
N ALA A 49 -15.37 24.48 -28.89
CA ALA A 49 -15.30 24.55 -27.43
C ALA A 49 -15.49 23.17 -26.79
N GLU A 50 -16.44 22.35 -27.28
CA GLU A 50 -16.62 20.98 -26.79
C GLU A 50 -15.44 20.06 -27.09
N VAL A 51 -14.83 20.20 -28.28
CA VAL A 51 -13.65 19.40 -28.67
C VAL A 51 -12.46 19.76 -27.79
N LEU A 52 -12.20 21.05 -27.57
CA LEU A 52 -11.13 21.52 -26.69
C LEU A 52 -11.40 21.12 -25.23
N GLY A 53 -12.65 21.21 -24.77
CA GLY A 53 -13.06 20.75 -23.45
C GLY A 53 -12.74 19.27 -23.22
N ARG A 54 -13.16 18.39 -24.14
CA ARG A 54 -12.86 16.95 -24.07
C ARG A 54 -11.37 16.63 -24.08
N ALA A 55 -10.57 17.38 -24.85
CA ALA A 55 -9.12 17.21 -24.87
C ALA A 55 -8.50 17.58 -23.51
N ASN A 56 -8.91 18.72 -22.93
CA ASN A 56 -8.47 19.15 -21.61
C ASN A 56 -8.90 18.17 -20.51
N ASP A 57 -10.12 17.65 -20.57
CA ASP A 57 -10.62 16.65 -19.62
C ASP A 57 -9.78 15.37 -19.67
N LEU A 58 -9.46 14.88 -20.88
CA LEU A 58 -8.59 13.71 -21.06
C LEU A 58 -7.21 13.91 -20.43
N ASP A 59 -6.60 15.07 -20.61
CA ASP A 59 -5.30 15.37 -20.02
C ASP A 59 -5.39 15.53 -18.49
N GLY A 60 -6.48 16.13 -17.99
CA GLY A 60 -6.80 16.18 -16.56
C GLY A 60 -6.95 14.77 -15.95
N TYR A 61 -7.66 13.86 -16.62
CA TYR A 61 -7.83 12.48 -16.17
C TYR A 61 -6.51 11.72 -16.14
N LYS A 62 -5.66 11.87 -17.16
CA LYS A 62 -4.33 11.24 -17.18
C LYS A 62 -3.45 11.72 -16.03
N GLN A 63 -3.43 13.03 -15.77
CA GLN A 63 -2.67 13.59 -14.66
C GLN A 63 -3.20 13.11 -13.31
N ALA A 64 -4.53 13.10 -13.14
CA ALA A 64 -5.16 12.59 -11.92
C ALA A 64 -4.85 11.11 -11.69
N GLN A 65 -4.87 10.29 -12.75
CA GLN A 65 -4.52 8.88 -12.68
C GLN A 65 -3.04 8.67 -12.31
N GLN A 66 -2.12 9.42 -12.92
CA GLN A 66 -0.71 9.37 -12.58
C GLN A 66 -0.45 9.74 -11.12
N LEU A 67 -1.10 10.81 -10.62
CA LEU A 67 -0.98 11.22 -9.23
C LEU A 67 -1.57 10.17 -8.27
N ALA A 68 -2.70 9.56 -8.63
CA ALA A 68 -3.30 8.49 -7.84
C ALA A 68 -2.38 7.26 -7.77
N GLU A 69 -1.77 6.85 -8.87
CA GLU A 69 -0.78 5.77 -8.89
C GLU A 69 0.45 6.07 -8.06
N GLN A 70 0.97 7.30 -8.13
CA GLN A 70 2.11 7.73 -7.32
C GLN A 70 1.77 7.64 -5.82
N ARG A 71 0.63 8.21 -5.42
CA ARG A 71 0.17 8.13 -4.02
C ARG A 71 -0.04 6.69 -3.55
N ALA A 72 -0.57 5.82 -4.41
CA ALA A 72 -0.73 4.40 -4.08
C ALA A 72 0.64 3.71 -3.87
N ARG A 73 1.61 3.97 -4.75
CA ARG A 73 2.97 3.43 -4.62
C ARG A 73 3.66 3.95 -3.36
N ASP A 74 3.54 5.23 -3.06
CA ASP A 74 4.12 5.84 -1.86
C ASP A 74 3.51 5.27 -0.60
N ALA A 75 2.19 5.07 -0.57
CA ALA A 75 1.49 4.46 0.56
C ALA A 75 1.93 3.00 0.79
N ILE A 76 2.06 2.20 -0.29
CA ILE A 76 2.57 0.82 -0.21
C ILE A 76 4.02 0.82 0.29
N ALA A 77 4.88 1.66 -0.28
CA ALA A 77 6.29 1.75 0.10
C ALA A 77 6.46 2.17 1.56
N HIS A 78 5.67 3.13 2.02
CA HIS A 78 5.64 3.55 3.41
C HIS A 78 5.22 2.38 4.33
N GLN A 79 4.13 1.71 4.01
CA GLN A 79 3.65 0.57 4.79
C GLN A 79 4.68 -0.57 4.82
N GLU A 80 5.28 -0.92 3.69
CA GLU A 80 6.36 -1.92 3.62
C GLU A 80 7.56 -1.52 4.50
N SER A 81 7.95 -0.24 4.49
CA SER A 81 9.06 0.25 5.31
C SER A 81 8.77 0.10 6.81
N THR A 82 7.55 0.41 7.24
CA THR A 82 7.09 0.25 8.63
C THR A 82 7.12 -1.22 9.04
N TRP A 83 6.63 -2.12 8.17
CA TRP A 83 6.65 -3.55 8.47
C TRP A 83 8.06 -4.13 8.50
N ARG A 84 8.95 -3.69 7.61
CA ARG A 84 10.37 -4.08 7.64
C ARG A 84 11.05 -3.64 8.95
N MET A 85 10.79 -2.41 9.39
CA MET A 85 11.32 -1.91 10.66
C MET A 85 10.81 -2.74 11.84
N ARG A 86 9.50 -3.00 11.90
CA ARG A 86 8.89 -3.84 12.95
C ARG A 86 9.47 -5.25 12.95
N ALA A 87 9.64 -5.87 11.79
CA ALA A 87 10.26 -7.18 11.67
C ALA A 87 11.70 -7.19 12.21
N GLN A 88 12.51 -6.18 11.87
CA GLN A 88 13.88 -6.07 12.38
C GLN A 88 13.94 -5.90 13.91
N ILE A 89 13.02 -5.14 14.48
CA ILE A 89 12.92 -4.95 15.93
C ILE A 89 12.61 -6.29 16.60
N GLU A 90 11.61 -7.02 16.12
CA GLU A 90 11.23 -8.32 16.69
C GLU A 90 12.31 -9.39 16.47
N ASP A 91 12.98 -9.42 15.31
CA ASP A 91 14.11 -10.33 15.06
C ASP A 91 15.26 -10.08 16.04
N THR A 92 15.59 -8.81 16.30
CA THR A 92 16.64 -8.42 17.26
C THR A 92 16.27 -8.81 18.69
N LYS A 93 15.01 -8.57 19.07
CA LYS A 93 14.47 -8.95 20.37
C LYS A 93 14.52 -10.47 20.55
N HIS A 94 14.00 -11.23 19.59
CA HIS A 94 13.99 -12.69 19.62
C HIS A 94 15.41 -13.26 19.72
N ALA A 95 16.38 -12.71 18.98
CA ALA A 95 17.78 -13.13 19.08
C ALA A 95 18.36 -12.90 20.48
N THR A 96 17.99 -11.80 21.14
CA THR A 96 18.42 -11.49 22.51
C THR A 96 17.77 -12.43 23.51
N ASP A 97 16.44 -12.60 23.44
CA ASP A 97 15.69 -13.50 24.33
C ASP A 97 16.18 -14.95 24.22
N LEU A 98 16.51 -15.42 23.01
CA LEU A 98 17.05 -16.75 22.78
C LEU A 98 18.46 -16.91 23.37
N ALA A 99 19.31 -15.88 23.28
CA ALA A 99 20.64 -15.89 23.90
C ALA A 99 20.55 -15.97 25.43
N ASP A 100 19.63 -15.21 26.03
CA ASP A 100 19.39 -15.23 27.47
C ASP A 100 18.84 -16.58 27.94
N ALA A 101 17.91 -17.16 27.18
CA ALA A 101 17.37 -18.49 27.44
C ALA A 101 18.46 -19.57 27.39
N ARG A 102 19.34 -19.52 26.38
CA ARG A 102 20.52 -20.42 26.29
C ARG A 102 21.44 -20.27 27.49
N ALA A 103 21.77 -19.03 27.87
CA ALA A 103 22.62 -18.78 29.03
C ALA A 103 21.97 -19.30 30.33
N ALA A 104 20.64 -19.20 30.47
CA ALA A 104 19.91 -19.77 31.60
C ALA A 104 19.93 -21.31 31.59
N ALA A 105 19.79 -21.94 30.42
CA ALA A 105 19.91 -23.39 30.29
C ALA A 105 21.30 -23.88 30.70
N GLU A 106 22.38 -23.22 30.28
CA GLU A 106 23.75 -23.62 30.67
C GLU A 106 23.98 -23.47 32.18
N ARG A 107 23.45 -22.42 32.81
CA ARG A 107 23.49 -22.29 34.29
C ARG A 107 22.72 -23.43 34.95
N HIS A 108 21.51 -23.73 34.46
CA HIS A 108 20.70 -24.82 35.00
C HIS A 108 21.40 -26.18 34.86
N ILE A 109 22.02 -26.46 33.71
CA ILE A 109 22.80 -27.68 33.47
C ILE A 109 23.98 -27.76 34.45
N ALA A 110 24.72 -26.67 34.64
CA ALA A 110 25.85 -26.64 35.56
C ALA A 110 25.43 -26.90 37.01
N ASP A 111 24.33 -26.29 37.45
CA ASP A 111 23.81 -26.41 38.82
C ASP A 111 23.17 -27.78 39.12
N ASN A 112 22.67 -28.47 38.09
CA ASN A 112 21.91 -29.73 38.24
C ASN A 112 22.65 -30.95 37.68
N ARG A 113 23.96 -30.83 37.43
CA ARG A 113 24.77 -31.92 36.91
C ARG A 113 24.95 -33.01 37.96
N VAL A 114 24.41 -34.19 37.67
CA VAL A 114 24.54 -35.40 38.50
C VAL A 114 25.41 -36.43 37.80
N GLN A 115 26.28 -37.13 38.55
CA GLN A 115 26.94 -38.31 37.99
C GLN A 115 25.99 -39.50 38.06
N PRO A 116 25.87 -40.31 36.99
CA PRO A 116 25.29 -41.62 37.13
C PRO A 116 26.11 -42.37 38.18
N LYS A 117 25.48 -42.80 39.28
CA LYS A 117 26.11 -43.70 40.24
C LYS A 117 26.62 -44.89 39.43
N ALA A 118 27.94 -45.09 39.40
CA ALA A 118 28.51 -46.27 38.77
C ALA A 118 27.77 -47.46 39.35
N ALA A 119 27.02 -48.18 38.50
CA ALA A 119 26.42 -49.45 38.90
C ALA A 119 27.55 -50.23 39.55
N VAL A 120 27.35 -50.62 40.82
CA VAL A 120 28.34 -51.34 41.63
C VAL A 120 28.75 -52.57 40.83
N ARG A 121 29.83 -52.45 40.05
CA ARG A 121 30.49 -53.57 39.42
C ARG A 121 31.13 -54.31 40.58
N ALA A 122 30.83 -55.59 40.66
CA ALA A 122 31.42 -56.55 41.58
C ALA A 122 32.94 -56.30 41.77
N PRO A 123 33.48 -56.56 42.97
CA PRO A 123 34.80 -56.08 43.37
C PRO A 123 35.88 -56.64 42.44
N GLY A 124 36.51 -55.77 41.67
CA GLY A 124 37.58 -56.15 40.75
C GLY A 124 38.22 -54.94 40.10
N GLY A 125 39.31 -54.46 40.68
CA GLY A 125 40.24 -53.50 40.07
C GLY A 125 40.09 -52.07 40.57
N ALA A 126 41.11 -51.60 41.28
CA ALA A 126 41.24 -50.23 41.76
C ALA A 126 41.08 -49.21 40.61
N ALA A 127 40.18 -48.25 40.78
CA ALA A 127 40.14 -47.05 39.95
C ALA A 127 41.19 -46.07 40.48
N ALA A 128 42.04 -45.58 39.58
CA ALA A 128 42.99 -44.51 39.86
C ALA A 128 42.25 -43.20 40.16
N ASP A 129 42.75 -42.45 41.14
CA ASP A 129 42.29 -41.10 41.45
C ASP A 129 42.49 -40.19 40.23
N ALA A 130 41.38 -39.71 39.66
CA ALA A 130 41.40 -38.63 38.68
C ALA A 130 41.62 -37.31 39.42
N GLN A 131 42.89 -36.95 39.62
CA GLN A 131 43.29 -35.61 40.04
C GLN A 131 43.08 -34.65 38.86
N GLY A 132 41.97 -33.91 38.86
CA GLY A 132 41.66 -32.90 37.85
C GLY A 132 40.75 -31.82 38.44
N ASP A 133 41.24 -30.58 38.43
CA ASP A 133 40.66 -29.40 39.07
C ASP A 133 39.17 -29.20 38.73
N GLY A 134 38.33 -29.33 39.75
CA GLY A 134 36.88 -29.12 39.63
C GLY A 134 36.12 -29.67 40.81
N ALA A 135 36.42 -29.16 42.01
CA ALA A 135 35.66 -29.42 43.23
C ALA A 135 34.27 -28.72 43.16
N GLY A 136 33.41 -29.19 42.27
CA GLY A 136 31.97 -29.01 42.37
C GLY A 136 31.40 -30.29 42.98
N ILE A 137 30.82 -30.20 44.17
CA ILE A 137 30.22 -31.33 44.90
C ILE A 137 29.09 -31.90 44.03
N ARG A 138 29.32 -33.07 43.40
CA ARG A 138 28.32 -33.73 42.54
C ARG A 138 27.38 -34.54 43.43
N GLN A 139 26.09 -34.25 43.39
CA GLN A 139 25.09 -34.93 44.20
C GLN A 139 24.84 -36.37 43.72
N ASP A 140 24.64 -37.28 44.69
CA ASP A 140 24.17 -38.64 44.43
C ASP A 140 22.74 -38.63 43.89
N LEU A 141 22.46 -39.52 42.93
CA LEU A 141 21.17 -39.61 42.28
C LEU A 141 20.08 -40.13 43.24
N PRO A 142 18.95 -39.41 43.44
CA PRO A 142 17.84 -39.92 44.24
C PRO A 142 17.18 -41.13 43.57
N ALA A 143 16.68 -42.08 44.36
CA ALA A 143 16.13 -43.36 43.87
C ALA A 143 14.91 -43.23 42.93
N ALA A 144 14.24 -42.06 42.91
CA ALA A 144 13.12 -41.75 42.04
C ALA A 144 13.41 -40.57 41.08
N GLY A 145 14.68 -40.23 40.85
CA GLY A 145 15.07 -39.10 40.00
C GLY A 145 14.79 -39.35 38.52
N VAL A 146 14.21 -38.37 37.84
CA VAL A 146 14.18 -38.30 36.37
C VAL A 146 15.46 -37.59 35.91
N VAL A 147 16.21 -38.22 35.03
CA VAL A 147 17.43 -37.64 34.43
C VAL A 147 17.08 -37.19 33.02
N VAL A 148 17.32 -35.92 32.73
CA VAL A 148 17.15 -35.31 31.41
C VAL A 148 18.54 -35.02 30.85
N SER A 149 18.75 -35.27 29.56
CA SER A 149 20.05 -34.99 28.94
C SER A 149 20.29 -33.48 28.83
N GLU A 150 21.56 -33.05 28.80
CA GLU A 150 21.91 -31.64 28.60
C GLU A 150 21.34 -31.11 27.27
N ASP A 151 21.33 -31.95 26.24
CA ASP A 151 20.78 -31.61 24.92
C ASP A 151 19.25 -31.45 24.96
N ASP A 152 18.55 -32.29 25.72
CA ASP A 152 17.11 -32.14 25.93
C ASP A 152 16.78 -30.84 26.69
N VAL A 153 17.58 -30.47 27.69
CA VAL A 153 17.40 -29.19 28.41
C VAL A 153 17.58 -28.01 27.48
N ARG A 154 18.64 -28.01 26.64
CA ARG A 154 18.85 -26.98 25.62
C ARG A 154 17.68 -26.91 24.65
N ALA A 155 17.30 -28.04 24.04
CA ALA A 155 16.23 -28.10 23.05
C ALA A 155 14.88 -27.65 23.62
N CYS A 156 14.50 -28.16 24.80
CA CYS A 156 13.25 -27.76 25.45
C CYS A 156 13.25 -26.27 25.81
N THR A 157 14.39 -25.71 26.22
CA THR A 157 14.51 -24.28 26.54
C THR A 157 14.32 -23.42 25.30
N GLU A 158 14.98 -23.75 24.18
CA GLU A 158 14.84 -23.00 22.92
C GLU A 158 13.40 -23.07 22.38
N VAL A 159 12.80 -24.26 22.37
CA VAL A 159 11.40 -24.44 21.92
C VAL A 159 10.43 -23.67 22.81
N THR A 160 10.65 -23.68 24.13
CA THR A 160 9.80 -22.93 25.06
C THR A 160 9.96 -21.42 24.86
N ALA A 161 11.18 -20.93 24.70
CA ALA A 161 11.44 -19.51 24.41
C ALA A 161 10.75 -19.06 23.12
N TYR A 162 10.83 -19.88 22.06
CA TYR A 162 10.12 -19.64 20.81
C TYR A 162 8.60 -19.63 21.00
N ALA A 163 8.03 -20.62 21.71
CA ALA A 163 6.59 -20.71 21.95
C ALA A 163 6.04 -19.53 22.76
N LEU A 164 6.81 -19.04 23.74
CA LEU A 164 6.45 -17.85 24.52
C LEU A 164 6.50 -16.59 23.66
N SER A 165 7.56 -16.42 22.86
CA SER A 165 7.67 -15.30 21.92
C SER A 165 6.52 -15.28 20.90
N LEU A 166 6.16 -16.43 20.34
CA LEU A 166 5.03 -16.59 19.42
C LEU A 166 3.68 -16.27 20.10
N ARG A 167 3.49 -16.71 21.35
CA ARG A 167 2.29 -16.39 22.13
C ARG A 167 2.17 -14.88 22.36
N ASP A 168 3.25 -14.24 22.77
CA ASP A 168 3.23 -12.81 23.08
C ASP A 168 2.98 -11.96 21.83
N TRP A 169 3.52 -12.40 20.69
CA TRP A 169 3.17 -11.85 19.38
C TRP A 169 1.68 -12.06 19.05
N ALA A 170 1.16 -13.29 19.18
CA ALA A 170 -0.22 -13.61 18.84
C ALA A 170 -1.26 -12.88 19.73
N LEU A 171 -0.88 -12.57 20.96
CA LEU A 171 -1.71 -11.83 21.92
C LEU A 171 -1.52 -10.30 21.84
N GLY A 172 -0.64 -9.80 20.97
CA GLY A 172 -0.34 -8.36 20.86
C GLY A 172 0.31 -7.78 22.12
N LEU A 173 0.91 -8.62 22.97
CA LEU A 173 1.56 -8.19 24.22
C LEU A 173 2.90 -7.47 23.97
N ASN A 174 3.40 -7.55 22.74
CA ASN A 174 4.62 -6.91 22.28
C ASN A 174 4.36 -5.59 21.52
N ASP A 175 3.09 -5.23 21.24
CA ASP A 175 2.80 -3.98 20.53
C ASP A 175 3.00 -2.78 21.48
N PRO A 176 3.76 -1.74 21.08
CA PRO A 176 3.72 -0.47 21.78
C PRO A 176 2.28 0.07 21.72
N ALA A 177 1.77 0.56 22.86
CA ALA A 177 0.44 1.15 22.92
C ALA A 177 0.24 2.16 21.77
N PRO A 178 -0.95 2.20 21.14
CA PRO A 178 -1.19 3.17 20.07
C PRO A 178 -0.93 4.57 20.64
N GLU A 179 0.04 5.28 20.06
CA GLU A 179 0.23 6.70 20.31
C GLU A 179 -1.10 7.40 20.01
N GLN A 180 -1.72 7.99 21.05
CA GLN A 180 -2.93 8.80 20.95
C GLN A 180 -2.58 10.22 20.52
#